data_AF-A0A5B0MI45-F1
#
_entry.id   AF-A0A5B0MI45-F1
#
_cell.length_a   1.000
_cell.length_b   1.000
_cell.length_c   1.000
_cell.angle_alpha   90.00
_cell.angle_beta   90.00
_cell.angle_gamma   90.00
#
_symmetry.space_group_name_H-M   'P 1'
#
loop_
_entity.id
_entity.type
_entity.pdbx_description
1 polymer ?
#
loop_
_entity_poly.entity_id
_entity_poly.type
_entity_poly.pdbx_seq_one_letter_code
_entity_poly.pdbx_strand_id
1 'polypeptide(L)'
;MGEHRLYLLSGLVQLVEKSPHIGTVPLHLSVQRKWIEDKDPLPTPREKATILVKMMSYELKGNEELLNDYLKLILDIYQSSSYSRSEFTVKLEPAFLLGCRKAAIQPSSFLLIWIRYLAKTYAAWYTAIENLQEVLDEVVDFNQDAQNVSHNENQTSSRKQREVAGEALAQLYAELGETDIFYGQWRRKSLCIETNAAMSYEQIG
;
A
#
# COMPACT_ATOMS: atom_id res chain seq x y z
N MET A 1 33.58 9.88 -15.45
CA MET A 1 32.73 9.42 -14.33
C MET A 1 31.31 9.04 -14.75
N GLY A 2 30.68 9.69 -15.73
CA GLY A 2 29.29 9.38 -16.15
C GLY A 2 29.09 8.01 -16.82
N GLU A 3 30.02 7.57 -17.68
CA GLU A 3 29.89 6.29 -18.40
C GLU A 3 30.04 5.08 -17.49
N HIS A 4 31.04 5.05 -16.60
CA HIS A 4 31.21 3.98 -15.60
C HIS A 4 29.98 3.83 -14.71
N ARG A 5 29.28 4.92 -14.40
CA ARG A 5 28.02 4.89 -13.65
C ARG A 5 26.92 4.18 -14.43
N LEU A 6 26.78 4.45 -15.72
CA LEU A 6 25.78 3.78 -16.56
C LEU A 6 26.07 2.27 -16.69
N TYR A 7 27.34 1.89 -16.83
CA TYR A 7 27.75 0.48 -16.81
C TYR A 7 27.46 -0.19 -15.46
N LEU A 8 27.71 0.51 -14.35
CA LEU A 8 27.40 0.01 -13.00
C LEU A 8 25.88 -0.17 -12.81
N LEU A 9 25.07 0.81 -13.20
CA LEU A 9 23.61 0.73 -13.11
C LEU A 9 23.04 -0.37 -14.02
N SER A 10 23.58 -0.52 -15.23
CA SER A 10 23.22 -1.62 -16.13
C SER A 10 23.61 -2.99 -15.54
N GLY A 11 24.79 -3.08 -14.93
CA GLY A 11 25.24 -4.27 -14.21
C GLY A 11 24.32 -4.63 -13.05
N LEU A 12 23.89 -3.64 -12.26
CA LEU A 12 22.91 -3.84 -11.18
C LEU A 12 21.57 -4.33 -11.72
N VAL A 13 21.06 -3.76 -12.82
CA VAL A 13 19.83 -4.24 -13.47
C VAL A 13 19.97 -5.69 -13.91
N GLN A 14 21.07 -6.04 -14.58
CA GLN A 14 21.33 -7.41 -15.00
C GLN A 14 21.45 -8.37 -13.81
N LEU A 15 22.05 -7.91 -12.71
CA LEU A 15 22.16 -8.70 -11.49
C LEU A 15 20.77 -8.94 -10.87
N VAL A 16 19.92 -7.92 -10.82
CA VAL A 16 18.53 -8.05 -10.36
C VAL A 16 17.77 -9.08 -11.22
N GLU A 17 17.84 -8.99 -12.54
CA GLU A 17 17.10 -9.88 -13.45
C GLU A 17 17.67 -11.30 -13.48
N LYS A 18 18.99 -11.45 -13.62
CA LYS A 18 19.64 -12.72 -13.95
C LYS A 18 20.24 -13.46 -12.76
N SER A 19 20.44 -12.82 -11.60
CA SER A 19 21.06 -13.49 -10.45
C SER A 19 20.17 -14.63 -9.95
N PRO A 20 20.69 -15.88 -9.92
CA PRO A 20 20.02 -17.00 -9.26
C PRO A 20 20.23 -16.98 -7.74
N HIS A 21 21.20 -16.21 -7.24
CA HIS A 21 21.54 -16.14 -5.82
C HIS A 21 20.58 -15.22 -5.07
N ILE A 22 19.88 -15.80 -4.10
CA ILE A 22 18.91 -15.10 -3.22
C ILE A 22 19.62 -14.10 -2.30
N GLY A 23 20.85 -14.41 -1.87
CA GLY A 23 21.63 -13.55 -0.95
C GLY A 23 22.04 -12.19 -1.51
N THR A 24 21.93 -11.96 -2.82
CA THR A 24 22.24 -10.65 -3.41
C THR A 24 21.06 -9.67 -3.31
N VAL A 25 19.83 -10.17 -3.11
CA VAL A 25 18.62 -9.34 -3.08
C VAL A 25 18.56 -8.40 -1.86
N PRO A 26 18.87 -8.84 -0.63
CA PRO A 26 18.92 -7.94 0.52
C PRO A 26 19.90 -6.77 0.34
N LEU A 27 21.02 -7.03 -0.34
CA LEU A 27 22.03 -6.02 -0.64
C LEU A 27 21.52 -5.02 -1.68
N HIS A 28 20.75 -5.45 -2.69
CA HIS A 28 20.11 -4.51 -3.61
C HIS A 28 19.06 -3.64 -2.91
N LEU A 29 18.24 -4.24 -2.04
CA LEU A 29 17.23 -3.51 -1.28
C LEU A 29 17.86 -2.48 -0.34
N SER A 30 18.95 -2.82 0.35
CA SER A 30 19.64 -1.88 1.24
C SER A 30 20.28 -0.72 0.48
N VAL A 31 20.85 -0.98 -0.70
CA VAL A 31 21.39 0.06 -1.58
C VAL A 31 20.29 1.00 -2.09
N GLN A 32 19.15 0.45 -2.56
CA GLN A 32 18.02 1.27 -3.01
C GLN A 32 17.42 2.09 -1.88
N ARG A 33 17.24 1.50 -0.69
CA ARG A 33 16.72 2.20 0.49
C ARG A 33 17.59 3.40 0.84
N LYS A 34 18.91 3.18 0.91
CA LYS A 34 19.88 4.26 1.16
C LYS A 34 19.79 5.37 0.11
N TRP A 35 19.71 5.03 -1.17
CA TRP A 35 19.57 6.01 -2.25
C TRP A 35 18.27 6.82 -2.20
N ILE A 36 17.20 6.26 -1.65
CA ILE A 36 15.92 6.96 -1.47
C ILE A 36 15.97 7.88 -0.25
N GLU A 37 16.64 7.45 0.84
CA GLU A 37 16.78 8.18 2.11
C GLU A 37 17.76 9.36 2.03
N ASP A 38 18.95 9.14 1.46
CA ASP A 38 20.03 10.15 1.41
C ASP A 38 19.70 11.31 0.45
N LYS A 39 18.59 11.23 -0.31
CA LYS A 39 18.15 12.21 -1.32
C LYS A 39 19.25 12.61 -2.30
N ASP A 40 20.24 11.74 -2.48
CA ASP A 40 21.37 12.03 -3.36
C ASP A 40 20.87 12.34 -4.79
N PRO A 41 21.45 13.37 -5.45
CA PRO A 41 21.07 13.76 -6.80
C PRO A 41 21.42 12.66 -7.82
N LEU A 42 22.32 11.75 -7.46
CA LEU A 42 22.75 10.60 -8.26
C LEU A 42 22.60 9.32 -7.43
N PRO A 43 22.00 8.23 -7.97
CA PRO A 43 21.41 8.11 -9.29
C PRO A 43 20.21 9.04 -9.49
N THR A 44 19.93 9.42 -10.73
CA THR A 44 18.76 10.25 -11.02
C THR A 44 17.46 9.50 -10.64
N PRO A 45 16.36 10.19 -10.34
CA PRO A 45 15.08 9.53 -10.07
C PRO A 45 14.66 8.56 -11.18
N ARG A 46 14.97 8.89 -12.43
CA ARG A 46 14.73 8.02 -13.59
C ARG A 46 15.51 6.70 -13.50
N GLU A 47 16.81 6.77 -13.19
CA GLU A 47 17.67 5.59 -13.03
C GLU A 47 17.23 4.74 -11.82
N LYS A 48 16.89 5.37 -10.68
CA LYS A 48 16.32 4.69 -9.49
C LYS A 48 15.04 3.94 -9.85
N ALA A 49 14.11 4.58 -10.57
CA ALA A 49 12.85 3.98 -10.98
C ALA A 49 13.06 2.78 -11.91
N THR A 50 14.00 2.85 -12.85
CA THR A 50 14.33 1.72 -13.73
C THR A 50 14.76 0.50 -12.93
N ILE A 51 15.63 0.66 -11.92
CA ILE A 51 16.08 -0.46 -11.10
C ILE A 51 14.91 -1.03 -10.28
N LEU A 52 14.14 -0.16 -9.62
CA LEU A 52 12.99 -0.56 -8.80
C LEU A 52 11.93 -1.33 -9.61
N VAL A 53 11.62 -0.91 -10.83
CA VAL A 53 10.70 -1.65 -11.73
C VAL A 53 11.26 -3.03 -12.05
N LYS A 54 12.57 -3.17 -12.26
CA LYS A 54 13.19 -4.48 -12.54
C LYS A 54 13.20 -5.42 -11.33
N MET A 55 13.19 -4.87 -10.12
CA MET A 55 13.08 -5.67 -8.88
C MET A 55 11.74 -6.41 -8.76
N MET A 56 10.71 -6.06 -9.54
CA MET A 56 9.48 -6.87 -9.66
C MET A 56 9.74 -8.33 -10.09
N SER A 57 10.87 -8.60 -10.76
CA SER A 57 11.26 -9.98 -11.13
C SER A 57 11.44 -10.90 -9.93
N TYR A 58 11.55 -10.38 -8.70
CA TYR A 58 11.56 -11.19 -7.48
C TYR A 58 10.29 -12.02 -7.31
N GLU A 59 9.16 -11.59 -7.89
CA GLU A 59 7.96 -12.42 -7.93
C GLU A 59 8.23 -13.77 -8.61
N LEU A 60 8.92 -13.76 -9.74
CA LEU A 60 9.21 -14.98 -10.52
C LEU A 60 10.22 -15.90 -9.82
N LYS A 61 10.97 -15.38 -8.86
CA LYS A 61 11.98 -16.14 -8.10
C LYS A 61 11.39 -16.90 -6.92
N GLY A 62 10.11 -16.72 -6.60
CA GLY A 62 9.38 -17.51 -5.61
C GLY A 62 9.76 -17.25 -4.15
N ASN A 63 10.49 -16.16 -3.85
CA ASN A 63 10.80 -15.78 -2.48
C ASN A 63 9.84 -14.68 -1.99
N GLU A 64 8.83 -15.07 -1.23
CA GLU A 64 7.79 -14.17 -0.74
C GLU A 64 8.31 -13.15 0.28
N GLU A 65 9.27 -13.51 1.12
CA GLU A 65 9.83 -12.62 2.14
C GLU A 65 10.53 -11.40 1.52
N LEU A 66 11.36 -11.65 0.50
CA LEU A 66 12.05 -10.59 -0.23
C LEU A 66 11.10 -9.72 -1.06
N LEU A 67 10.08 -10.35 -1.65
CA LEU A 67 9.04 -9.61 -2.36
C LEU A 67 8.29 -8.69 -1.40
N ASN A 68 7.96 -9.16 -0.19
CA ASN A 68 7.32 -8.34 0.83
C ASN A 68 8.17 -7.14 1.25
N ASP A 69 9.48 -7.32 1.45
CA ASP A 69 10.37 -6.22 1.81
C ASP A 69 10.56 -5.21 0.67
N TYR A 70 10.58 -5.68 -0.57
CA TYR A 70 10.51 -4.81 -1.74
C TYR A 70 9.21 -4.01 -1.79
N LEU A 71 8.06 -4.67 -1.58
CA LEU A 71 6.76 -4.00 -1.58
C LEU A 71 6.69 -2.95 -0.46
N LYS A 72 7.16 -3.25 0.76
CA LYS A 72 7.26 -2.24 1.84
C LYS A 72 8.06 -1.02 1.40
N LEU A 73 9.19 -1.20 0.70
CA LEU A 73 9.96 -0.09 0.17
C LEU A 73 9.17 0.74 -0.85
N ILE A 74 8.43 0.10 -1.77
CA ILE A 74 7.54 0.82 -2.70
C ILE A 74 6.50 1.61 -1.93
N LEU A 75 5.91 1.04 -0.88
CA LEU A 75 4.94 1.72 -0.03
C LEU A 75 5.53 2.96 0.65
N ASP A 76 6.72 2.84 1.24
CA ASP A 76 7.45 3.94 1.90
C ASP A 76 7.66 5.12 0.92
N ILE A 77 7.97 4.83 -0.34
CA ILE A 77 8.13 5.85 -1.39
C ILE A 77 6.82 6.61 -1.62
N TYR A 78 5.69 5.90 -1.75
CA TYR A 78 4.38 6.52 -2.00
C TYR A 78 3.83 7.27 -0.78
N GLN A 79 4.22 6.88 0.44
CA GLN A 79 3.89 7.61 1.67
C GLN A 79 4.70 8.89 1.82
N SER A 80 5.89 8.96 1.21
CA SER A 80 6.75 10.12 1.34
C SER A 80 6.17 11.34 0.61
N SER A 81 6.05 12.47 1.33
CA SER A 81 5.57 13.73 0.75
C SER A 81 6.50 14.25 -0.35
N SER A 82 7.80 13.92 -0.30
CA SER A 82 8.80 14.38 -1.28
C SER A 82 8.59 13.81 -2.69
N TYR A 83 8.00 12.63 -2.83
CA TYR A 83 7.75 11.99 -4.12
C TYR A 83 6.27 12.02 -4.53
N SER A 84 5.39 12.64 -3.74
CA SER A 84 3.96 12.74 -4.04
C SER A 84 3.72 13.41 -5.39
N ARG A 85 2.95 12.75 -6.27
CA ARG A 85 2.58 13.25 -7.62
C ARG A 85 3.80 13.57 -8.51
N SER A 86 4.91 12.85 -8.31
CA SER A 86 6.12 13.03 -9.12
C SER A 86 6.15 12.05 -10.31
N GLU A 87 6.89 12.39 -11.36
CA GLU A 87 7.19 11.44 -12.44
C GLU A 87 7.89 10.16 -11.93
N PHE A 88 8.54 10.24 -10.77
CA PHE A 88 9.15 9.10 -10.11
C PHE A 88 8.08 8.10 -9.66
N THR A 89 7.03 8.56 -8.97
CA THR A 89 5.90 7.70 -8.59
C THR A 89 5.13 7.16 -9.79
N VAL A 90 4.96 7.94 -10.88
CA VAL A 90 4.30 7.45 -12.11
C VAL A 90 5.06 6.27 -12.70
N LYS A 91 6.39 6.32 -12.74
CA LYS A 91 7.22 5.21 -13.25
C LYS A 91 7.16 3.95 -12.38
N LEU A 92 6.75 4.09 -11.12
CA LEU A 92 6.60 2.96 -10.18
C LEU A 92 5.19 2.37 -10.17
N GLU A 93 4.26 2.87 -10.98
CA GLU A 93 2.89 2.31 -11.08
C GLU A 93 2.87 0.80 -11.34
N PRO A 94 3.71 0.21 -12.21
CA PRO A 94 3.74 -1.25 -12.38
C PRO A 94 4.10 -2.00 -11.08
N ALA A 95 5.04 -1.46 -10.31
CA ALA A 95 5.47 -2.03 -9.03
C ALA A 95 4.40 -1.88 -7.96
N PHE A 96 3.69 -0.76 -7.98
CA PHE A 96 2.57 -0.51 -7.09
C PHE A 96 1.42 -1.49 -7.37
N LEU A 97 1.04 -1.66 -8.64
CA LEU A 97 -0.01 -2.60 -9.06
C LEU A 97 0.34 -4.06 -8.74
N LEU A 98 1.63 -4.42 -8.83
CA LEU A 98 2.11 -5.72 -8.35
C LEU A 98 1.83 -5.91 -6.86
N GLY A 99 2.06 -4.86 -6.06
CA GLY A 99 1.72 -4.83 -4.64
C GLY A 99 0.23 -5.08 -4.38
N CYS A 100 -0.65 -4.41 -5.12
CA CYS A 100 -2.10 -4.62 -5.04
C CYS A 100 -2.50 -6.07 -5.32
N ARG A 101 -1.88 -6.73 -6.30
CA ARG A 101 -2.18 -8.14 -6.62
C ARG A 101 -1.69 -9.13 -5.56
N LYS A 102 -0.57 -8.83 -4.89
CA LYS A 102 0.05 -9.70 -3.88
C LYS A 102 -0.40 -9.39 -2.45
N ALA A 103 -1.34 -8.47 -2.29
CA ALA A 103 -1.86 -7.96 -1.04
C ALA A 103 -2.65 -8.96 -0.18
N ALA A 104 -2.31 -10.25 -0.19
CA ALA A 104 -2.80 -11.22 0.78
C ALA A 104 -2.12 -11.04 2.16
N ILE A 105 -0.95 -10.40 2.23
CA ILE A 105 -0.13 -10.35 3.46
C ILE A 105 -0.28 -9.00 4.20
N GLN A 106 -0.51 -7.87 3.50
CA GLN A 106 -0.87 -6.56 4.09
C GLN A 106 -1.82 -5.74 3.18
N PRO A 107 -3.10 -6.17 3.03
CA PRO A 107 -4.08 -5.47 2.21
C PRO A 107 -4.37 -4.04 2.67
N SER A 108 -4.19 -3.74 3.96
CA SER A 108 -4.60 -2.47 4.57
C SER A 108 -3.89 -1.27 3.99
N SER A 109 -2.56 -1.31 3.97
CA SER A 109 -1.76 -0.13 3.67
C SER A 109 -1.73 0.19 2.17
N PHE A 110 -1.66 -0.84 1.32
CA PHE A 110 -1.61 -0.67 -0.14
C PHE A 110 -2.95 -0.23 -0.72
N LEU A 111 -4.05 -0.85 -0.29
CA LEU A 111 -5.38 -0.47 -0.74
C LEU A 111 -5.73 0.95 -0.30
N LEU A 112 -5.41 1.30 0.95
CA LEU A 112 -5.59 2.65 1.51
C LEU A 112 -4.84 3.71 0.69
N ILE A 113 -3.58 3.45 0.34
CA ILE A 113 -2.76 4.40 -0.42
C ILE A 113 -3.21 4.49 -1.87
N TRP A 114 -3.61 3.39 -2.48
CA TRP A 114 -4.08 3.40 -3.86
C TRP A 114 -5.39 4.15 -4.02
N ILE A 115 -6.35 3.92 -3.13
CA ILE A 115 -7.65 4.59 -3.19
C ILE A 115 -7.48 6.09 -2.93
N ARG A 116 -6.65 6.49 -1.96
CA ARG A 116 -6.31 7.90 -1.76
C ARG A 116 -5.60 8.52 -2.95
N TYR A 117 -4.65 7.79 -3.55
CA TYR A 117 -3.93 8.25 -4.74
C TYR A 117 -4.87 8.46 -5.92
N LEU A 118 -5.75 7.50 -6.22
CA LEU A 118 -6.71 7.58 -7.32
C LEU A 118 -7.77 8.68 -7.08
N ALA A 119 -8.34 8.73 -5.88
CA ALA A 119 -9.32 9.74 -5.50
C ALA A 119 -8.75 11.16 -5.69
N LYS A 120 -7.51 11.39 -5.25
CA LYS A 120 -6.82 12.69 -5.39
C LYS A 120 -6.41 13.00 -6.82
N THR A 121 -5.86 12.03 -7.53
CA THR A 121 -5.26 12.25 -8.86
C THR A 121 -6.32 12.44 -9.94
N TYR A 122 -7.42 11.69 -9.86
CA TYR A 122 -8.49 11.71 -10.86
C TYR A 122 -9.77 12.42 -10.39
N ALA A 123 -9.72 13.10 -9.23
CA ALA A 123 -10.88 13.71 -8.57
C ALA A 123 -12.06 12.73 -8.35
N ALA A 124 -11.77 11.43 -8.29
CA ALA A 124 -12.76 10.36 -8.17
C ALA A 124 -13.10 10.03 -6.71
N TRP A 125 -13.19 11.05 -5.86
CA TRP A 125 -13.41 10.90 -4.41
C TRP A 125 -14.69 10.14 -4.08
N TYR A 126 -15.81 10.52 -4.69
CA TYR A 126 -17.10 9.89 -4.45
C TYR A 126 -17.16 8.45 -4.98
N THR A 127 -16.58 8.20 -6.16
CA THR A 127 -16.48 6.85 -6.73
C THR A 127 -15.64 5.94 -5.84
N ALA A 128 -14.53 6.43 -5.31
CA ALA A 128 -13.69 5.71 -4.35
C ALA A 128 -14.46 5.38 -3.06
N ILE A 129 -15.22 6.35 -2.53
CA ILE A 129 -16.04 6.17 -1.33
C ILE A 129 -17.16 5.14 -1.56
N GLU A 130 -17.86 5.21 -2.69
CA GLU A 130 -18.94 4.29 -3.05
C GLU A 130 -18.44 2.84 -3.14
N ASN A 131 -17.32 2.59 -3.83
CA ASN A 131 -16.72 1.27 -3.90
C ASN A 131 -16.28 0.75 -2.52
N LEU A 132 -15.77 1.64 -1.65
CA LEU A 132 -15.37 1.27 -0.30
C LEU A 132 -16.56 0.99 0.62
N GLN A 133 -17.65 1.74 0.46
CA GLN A 133 -18.90 1.51 1.17
C GLN A 133 -19.51 0.18 0.75
N GLU A 134 -19.48 -0.17 -0.54
CA GLU A 134 -19.92 -1.47 -1.05
C GLU A 134 -19.17 -2.62 -0.36
N VAL A 135 -17.85 -2.54 -0.24
CA VAL A 135 -17.03 -3.55 0.49
C VAL A 135 -17.40 -3.62 1.97
N LEU A 136 -17.81 -2.51 2.58
CA LEU A 136 -18.24 -2.49 3.98
C LEU A 136 -19.65 -3.07 4.15
N ASP A 137 -20.52 -2.82 3.16
CA ASP A 137 -21.93 -3.19 3.11
C ASP A 137 -22.18 -4.60 2.55
N GLU A 138 -21.15 -5.33 2.09
CA GLU A 138 -21.23 -6.78 1.82
C GLU A 138 -21.62 -7.53 3.11
N VAL A 139 -22.91 -7.53 3.43
CA VAL A 139 -23.63 -8.23 4.49
C VAL A 139 -23.08 -9.66 4.58
N VAL A 140 -22.27 -10.01 5.58
CA VAL A 140 -22.71 -10.73 6.78
C VAL A 140 -23.96 -11.57 6.54
N ASP A 141 -23.82 -12.68 5.82
CA ASP A 141 -24.81 -13.76 5.87
C ASP A 141 -24.98 -14.17 7.34
N PHE A 142 -26.02 -13.64 7.99
CA PHE A 142 -26.44 -14.00 9.34
C PHE A 142 -27.06 -15.41 9.42
N ASN A 143 -27.02 -16.18 8.33
CA ASN A 143 -27.56 -17.53 8.26
C ASN A 143 -26.51 -18.51 7.72
N GLN A 144 -25.60 -18.95 8.59
CA GLN A 144 -24.97 -20.27 8.47
C GLN A 144 -24.61 -20.76 9.87
N ASP A 145 -25.66 -21.08 10.62
CA ASP A 145 -25.55 -22.02 11.72
C ASP A 145 -24.92 -23.33 11.21
N ALA A 146 -23.95 -23.81 12.00
CA ALA A 146 -23.55 -25.20 12.11
C ALA A 146 -23.16 -25.94 10.81
N GLN A 147 -21.88 -25.81 10.43
CA GLN A 147 -20.97 -26.88 9.95
C GLN A 147 -19.99 -26.26 8.95
N ASN A 148 -18.71 -26.15 9.35
CA ASN A 148 -17.49 -26.41 8.55
C ASN A 148 -16.31 -25.61 9.11
N VAL A 149 -15.45 -26.30 9.87
CA VAL A 149 -14.22 -25.79 10.47
C VAL A 149 -13.17 -25.36 9.41
N SER A 150 -13.45 -25.55 8.11
CA SER A 150 -12.65 -25.10 6.97
C SER A 150 -12.99 -23.69 6.44
N HIS A 151 -14.01 -23.01 6.95
CA HIS A 151 -14.41 -21.65 6.51
C HIS A 151 -13.75 -20.49 7.29
N ASN A 152 -12.91 -20.78 8.27
CA ASN A 152 -12.37 -19.77 9.19
C ASN A 152 -11.34 -18.84 8.54
N GLU A 153 -10.56 -19.32 7.56
CA GLU A 153 -9.56 -18.51 6.84
C GLU A 153 -10.22 -17.44 5.93
N ASN A 154 -11.28 -17.83 5.20
CA ASN A 154 -12.01 -16.91 4.33
C ASN A 154 -12.75 -15.83 5.14
N GLN A 155 -13.33 -16.21 6.28
CA GLN A 155 -14.02 -15.28 7.17
C GLN A 155 -13.04 -14.30 7.84
N THR A 156 -11.84 -14.76 8.20
CA THR A 156 -10.77 -13.91 8.72
C THR A 156 -10.23 -12.93 7.67
N SER A 157 -10.10 -13.38 6.41
CA SER A 157 -9.66 -12.54 5.30
C SER A 157 -10.69 -11.45 4.96
N SER A 158 -11.97 -11.81 4.91
CA SER A 158 -13.09 -10.87 4.70
C SER A 158 -13.20 -9.85 5.84
N ARG A 159 -13.04 -10.27 7.09
CA ARG A 159 -13.02 -9.34 8.24
C ARG A 159 -11.87 -8.34 8.16
N LYS A 160 -10.67 -8.79 7.80
CA LYS A 160 -9.51 -7.90 7.59
C LYS A 160 -9.81 -6.89 6.48
N GLN A 161 -10.37 -7.32 5.35
CA GLN A 161 -10.74 -6.44 4.23
C GLN A 161 -11.73 -5.34 4.65
N ARG A 162 -12.71 -5.64 5.51
CA ARG A 162 -13.65 -4.64 6.06
C ARG A 162 -12.98 -3.65 6.99
N GLU A 163 -12.05 -4.11 7.82
CA GLU A 163 -11.27 -3.23 8.70
C GLU A 163 -10.43 -2.25 7.88
N VAL A 164 -9.80 -2.73 6.79
CA VAL A 164 -9.08 -1.90 5.82
C VAL A 164 -10.00 -0.86 5.18
N ALA A 165 -11.13 -1.31 4.62
CA ALA A 165 -12.05 -0.45 3.91
C ALA A 165 -12.59 0.66 4.85
N GLY A 166 -12.88 0.29 6.09
CA GLY A 166 -13.31 1.22 7.13
C GLY A 166 -12.25 2.28 7.45
N GLU A 167 -10.97 1.90 7.58
CA GLU A 167 -9.88 2.85 7.81
C GLU A 167 -9.67 3.79 6.62
N ALA A 168 -9.80 3.28 5.40
CA ALA A 168 -9.73 4.09 4.19
C ALA A 168 -10.85 5.11 4.09
N LEU A 169 -12.08 4.71 4.36
CA LEU A 169 -13.22 5.62 4.42
C LEU A 169 -13.01 6.73 5.47
N ALA A 170 -12.58 6.37 6.68
CA ALA A 170 -12.35 7.34 7.75
C ALA A 170 -11.31 8.39 7.34
N GLN A 171 -10.23 7.98 6.67
CA GLN A 171 -9.21 8.91 6.20
C GLN A 171 -9.71 9.80 5.05
N LEU A 172 -10.54 9.28 4.14
CA LEU A 172 -11.15 10.06 3.06
C LEU A 172 -12.14 11.09 3.60
N TYR A 173 -13.01 10.73 4.55
CA TYR A 173 -13.94 11.67 5.20
C TYR A 173 -13.20 12.78 5.95
N ALA A 174 -12.12 12.44 6.67
CA ALA A 174 -11.29 13.44 7.34
C ALA A 174 -10.63 14.42 6.35
N GLU A 175 -10.19 13.94 5.18
CA GLU A 175 -9.60 14.78 4.14
C GLU A 175 -10.62 15.67 3.41
N LEU A 176 -11.87 15.20 3.25
CA LEU A 176 -12.97 15.99 2.69
C LEU A 176 -13.56 16.99 3.69
N GLY A 177 -13.25 16.85 4.98
CA GLY A 177 -13.84 17.68 6.04
C GLY A 177 -15.25 17.23 6.46
N GLU A 178 -15.64 16.00 6.11
CA GLU A 178 -16.95 15.41 6.43
C GLU A 178 -16.97 14.86 7.86
N THR A 179 -16.91 15.76 8.84
CA THR A 179 -16.74 15.42 10.27
C THR A 179 -17.89 14.58 10.82
N ASP A 180 -19.13 14.85 10.41
CA ASP A 180 -20.29 14.11 10.91
C ASP A 180 -20.27 12.63 10.49
N ILE A 181 -19.89 12.38 9.24
CA ILE A 181 -19.78 11.02 8.69
C ILE A 181 -18.59 10.30 9.32
N PHE A 182 -17.47 11.00 9.53
CA PHE A 182 -16.29 10.50 10.23
C PHE A 182 -16.64 10.02 11.65
N TYR A 183 -17.21 10.87 12.50
CA TYR A 183 -17.58 10.50 13.87
C TYR A 183 -18.63 9.38 13.89
N GLY A 184 -19.63 9.44 13.01
CA GLY A 184 -20.66 8.40 12.89
C GLY A 184 -20.09 7.02 12.52
N GLN A 185 -19.04 6.96 11.70
CA GLN A 185 -18.35 5.72 11.37
C GLN A 185 -17.52 5.19 12.54
N TRP A 186 -16.73 6.05 13.19
CA TRP A 186 -15.87 5.64 14.30
C TRP A 186 -16.67 5.16 15.52
N ARG A 187 -17.82 5.78 15.82
CA ARG A 187 -18.70 5.35 16.92
C ARG A 187 -19.32 3.98 16.67
N ARG A 188 -19.58 3.61 15.41
CA ARG A 188 -20.04 2.26 15.04
C ARG A 188 -18.93 1.21 15.17
N LYS A 189 -17.67 1.62 15.02
CA LYS A 189 -16.47 0.74 15.11
C LYS A 189 -15.91 0.63 16.53
N SER A 190 -16.06 1.64 17.38
CA SER A 190 -15.45 1.68 18.71
C SER A 190 -16.05 0.62 19.65
N LEU A 191 -15.21 -0.25 20.22
CA LEU A 191 -15.63 -1.21 21.24
C LEU A 191 -15.71 -0.59 22.64
N CYS A 192 -14.88 0.42 22.92
CA CYS A 192 -14.79 1.04 24.24
C CYS A 192 -15.81 2.19 24.37
N ILE A 193 -16.56 2.19 25.47
CA ILE A 193 -17.56 3.22 25.76
C ILE A 193 -16.90 4.58 26.01
N GLU A 194 -15.69 4.59 26.55
CA GLU A 194 -14.90 5.79 26.83
C GLU A 194 -14.48 6.49 25.54
N THR A 195 -14.04 5.71 24.54
CA THR A 195 -13.71 6.24 23.21
C THR A 195 -14.95 6.79 22.50
N ASN A 196 -16.09 6.10 22.62
CA ASN A 196 -17.35 6.55 22.05
C ASN A 196 -17.84 7.87 22.70
N ALA A 197 -17.72 7.98 24.03
CA ALA A 197 -18.04 9.20 24.76
C ALA A 197 -17.09 10.35 24.38
N ALA A 198 -15.77 10.11 24.36
CA ALA A 198 -14.78 11.12 23.99
C ALA A 198 -15.04 11.70 22.59
N MET A 199 -15.29 10.86 21.59
CA MET A 199 -15.62 11.33 20.24
C MET A 199 -16.94 12.08 20.16
N SER A 200 -17.93 11.73 20.99
CA SER A 200 -19.19 12.46 21.03
C SER A 200 -19.00 13.87 21.60
N TYR A 201 -18.13 14.05 22.59
CA TYR A 201 -17.78 15.37 23.10
C TYR A 201 -16.97 16.18 22.09
N GLU A 202 -16.00 15.54 21.42
CA GLU A 202 -15.18 16.18 20.39
C GLU A 202 -16.02 16.73 19.22
N GLN A 203 -17.08 16.01 18.81
CA GLN A 203 -18.00 16.46 17.77
C GLN A 203 -18.80 17.70 18.18
N ILE A 204 -19.13 17.85 19.46
CA ILE A 204 -19.95 18.96 19.97
C ILE A 204 -19.11 20.23 20.23
N GLY A 205 -17.83 20.06 20.56
CA GLY A 205 -16.88 21.15 20.87
C GLY A 205 -16.68 21.35 22.37
#